data_AF-A0A2E3WNB5-F1
#
_entry.id   AF-A0A2E3WNB5-F1
#
_cell.length_a   1.000
_cell.length_b   1.000
_cell.length_c   1.000
_cell.angle_alpha   90.00
_cell.angle_beta   90.00
_cell.angle_gamma   90.00
#
_symmetry.space_group_name_H-M   'P 1'
#
loop_
_entity.id
_entity.type
_entity.pdbx_description
1 polymer ?
#
loop_
_entity_poly.entity_id
_entity_poly.type
_entity_poly.pdbx_seq_one_letter_code
_entity_poly.pdbx_strand_id
1 'polypeptide(L)'
;SLSPTERTFIFNEINWCTAQRVSPNNYQEVAEKSGRRSLVHHSSISEHYRKFVELKKQRNLLDFDDILEQAIKFLTEDTQYADARHWKYQDLFVDEFQDVNPLQFALLRSWLGANSSLCVVGDPNQAIYSWNGADSSFLNDFSGYFPEAETVRLRQNFRSTPEILSVSSLLLASDASLFANKPNGPLPTIQSHDNELIEAKNIADRILQKNSESMRWGDQAVLVRTHSQIAVITGALDEKEIPYSIQTEVKDANNNRSSEAVKILTFHASKGLEWKVVHISGLEDGLVPIAHAVSQSERDEERRLLYVALTRAEDEIHLSWSRNRRFGSNRERKPSIFLKELISALNQSPKPTLSQTPKELAKKIRDFRSQWRAGHLIEPEDFSYEERLNLLRELRSSIARVNDTSPENILSDAVLEELIEEMPDSMEKLVLISGLSPSIISRFGGQILELLSED
;
A
#
# COMPACT_ATOMS: atom_id res chain seq x y z
N SER A 1 -11.32 -39.47 7.05
CA SER A 1 -11.99 -38.20 6.69
C SER A 1 -11.15 -37.06 7.26
N LEU A 2 -10.92 -36.00 6.47
CA LEU A 2 -10.14 -34.85 6.94
C LEU A 2 -10.95 -34.01 7.94
N SER A 3 -10.30 -33.57 9.01
CA SER A 3 -10.82 -32.58 9.95
C SER A 3 -10.99 -31.20 9.28
N PRO A 4 -11.82 -30.29 9.83
CA PRO A 4 -11.95 -28.93 9.30
C PRO A 4 -10.63 -28.17 9.22
N THR A 5 -9.74 -28.35 10.20
CA THR A 5 -8.41 -27.74 10.23
C THR A 5 -7.53 -28.24 9.10
N GLU A 6 -7.50 -29.57 8.89
CA GLU A 6 -6.73 -30.17 7.78
C GLU A 6 -7.26 -29.72 6.41
N ARG A 7 -8.59 -29.59 6.24
CA ARG A 7 -9.18 -29.09 4.99
C ARG A 7 -8.76 -27.65 4.72
N THR A 8 -8.82 -26.79 5.72
CA THR A 8 -8.40 -25.38 5.61
C THR A 8 -6.92 -25.28 5.29
N PHE A 9 -6.11 -26.11 5.94
CA PHE A 9 -4.67 -26.20 5.69
C PHE A 9 -4.37 -26.62 4.23
N ILE A 10 -5.01 -27.69 3.76
CA ILE A 10 -4.85 -28.16 2.37
C ILE A 10 -5.26 -27.08 1.37
N PHE A 11 -6.36 -26.38 1.62
CA PHE A 11 -6.82 -25.31 0.74
C PHE A 11 -5.81 -24.15 0.68
N ASN A 12 -5.25 -23.73 1.83
CA ASN A 12 -4.23 -22.70 1.87
C ASN A 12 -2.94 -23.13 1.14
N GLU A 13 -2.54 -24.40 1.27
CA GLU A 13 -1.40 -24.93 0.52
C GLU A 13 -1.67 -24.93 -0.99
N ILE A 14 -2.88 -25.27 -1.43
CA ILE A 14 -3.27 -25.19 -2.85
C ILE A 14 -3.17 -23.75 -3.36
N ASN A 15 -3.69 -22.77 -2.62
CA ASN A 15 -3.60 -21.35 -2.99
C ASN A 15 -2.14 -20.86 -3.06
N TRP A 16 -1.30 -21.30 -2.13
CA TRP A 16 0.13 -21.01 -2.19
C TRP A 16 0.76 -21.62 -3.46
N CYS A 17 0.37 -22.85 -3.83
CA CYS A 17 0.88 -23.50 -5.05
C CYS A 17 0.48 -22.74 -6.31
N THR A 18 -0.78 -22.32 -6.42
CA THR A 18 -1.27 -21.59 -7.60
C THR A 18 -0.59 -20.23 -7.72
N ALA A 19 -0.47 -19.48 -6.62
CA ALA A 19 0.29 -18.23 -6.57
C ALA A 19 1.77 -18.38 -7.00
N GLN A 20 2.38 -19.51 -6.65
CA GLN A 20 3.77 -19.86 -6.99
C GLN A 20 3.91 -20.61 -8.32
N ARG A 21 2.81 -20.83 -9.05
CA ARG A 21 2.76 -21.62 -10.29
C ARG A 21 3.31 -23.05 -10.15
N VAL A 22 3.15 -23.65 -8.98
CA VAL A 22 3.54 -25.02 -8.69
C VAL A 22 2.41 -25.97 -9.08
N SER A 23 2.74 -26.94 -9.94
CA SER A 23 1.77 -27.96 -10.36
C SER A 23 1.53 -29.01 -9.27
N PRO A 24 0.38 -29.72 -9.28
CA PRO A 24 0.11 -30.81 -8.34
C PRO A 24 1.15 -31.93 -8.36
N ASN A 25 1.84 -32.13 -9.48
CA ASN A 25 2.87 -33.16 -9.61
C ASN A 25 4.22 -32.73 -9.00
N ASN A 26 4.49 -31.43 -8.97
CA ASN A 26 5.75 -30.89 -8.47
C ASN A 26 5.66 -30.45 -6.99
N TYR A 27 4.44 -30.32 -6.45
CA TYR A 27 4.21 -29.82 -5.09
C TYR A 27 5.09 -30.48 -4.04
N GLN A 28 5.12 -31.82 -4.02
CA GLN A 28 5.83 -32.55 -2.97
C GLN A 28 7.33 -32.18 -2.95
N GLU A 29 7.98 -32.20 -4.11
CA GLU A 29 9.40 -31.86 -4.21
C GLU A 29 9.66 -30.39 -3.82
N VAL A 30 8.81 -29.48 -4.27
CA VAL A 30 8.94 -28.04 -3.96
C VAL A 30 8.72 -27.78 -2.46
N ALA A 31 7.74 -28.43 -1.85
CA ALA A 31 7.42 -28.28 -0.44
C ALA A 31 8.56 -28.82 0.45
N GLU A 32 9.14 -29.97 0.10
CA GLU A 32 10.28 -30.56 0.79
C GLU A 32 11.54 -29.67 0.67
N LYS A 33 11.87 -29.21 -0.55
CA LYS A 33 13.01 -28.29 -0.78
C LYS A 33 12.87 -26.97 -0.03
N SER A 34 11.65 -26.45 0.05
CA SER A 34 11.35 -25.19 0.74
C SER A 34 11.16 -25.37 2.26
N GLY A 35 11.29 -26.60 2.78
CA GLY A 35 11.12 -26.91 4.19
C GLY A 35 9.73 -26.58 4.74
N ARG A 36 8.69 -26.64 3.90
CA ARG A 36 7.31 -26.27 4.31
C ARG A 36 6.81 -27.22 5.39
N ARG A 37 6.38 -26.67 6.52
CA ARG A 37 5.71 -27.45 7.56
C ARG A 37 4.34 -27.88 7.07
N SER A 38 3.94 -29.10 7.41
CA SER A 38 2.63 -29.59 7.01
C SER A 38 1.90 -30.32 8.12
N LEU A 39 0.59 -30.06 8.22
CA LEU A 39 -0.32 -30.82 9.10
C LEU A 39 -0.69 -32.19 8.50
N VAL A 40 -0.54 -32.34 7.19
CA VAL A 40 -0.90 -33.54 6.43
C VAL A 40 0.27 -33.96 5.55
N HIS A 41 0.45 -35.24 5.27
CA HIS A 41 1.55 -35.70 4.41
C HIS A 41 1.51 -34.99 3.03
N HIS A 42 2.66 -34.52 2.52
CA HIS A 42 2.70 -33.75 1.26
C HIS A 42 2.11 -34.51 0.07
N SER A 43 2.28 -35.83 0.02
CA SER A 43 1.66 -36.69 -1.00
C SER A 43 0.13 -36.62 -1.00
N SER A 44 -0.49 -36.51 0.18
CA SER A 44 -1.95 -36.34 0.31
C SER A 44 -2.38 -34.97 -0.22
N ILE A 45 -1.59 -33.91 0.04
CA ILE A 45 -1.87 -32.58 -0.50
C ILE A 45 -1.79 -32.59 -2.03
N SER A 46 -0.76 -33.22 -2.62
CA SER A 46 -0.66 -33.39 -4.07
C SER A 46 -1.88 -34.10 -4.66
N GLU A 47 -2.38 -35.14 -3.99
CA GLU A 47 -3.57 -35.88 -4.43
C GLU A 47 -4.84 -35.02 -4.38
N HIS A 48 -5.04 -34.29 -3.27
CA HIS A 48 -6.19 -33.39 -3.12
C HIS A 48 -6.11 -32.22 -4.11
N TYR A 49 -4.93 -31.68 -4.34
CA TYR A 49 -4.70 -30.62 -5.32
C TYR A 49 -5.02 -31.09 -6.74
N ARG A 50 -4.58 -32.29 -7.13
CA ARG A 50 -4.93 -32.88 -8.43
C ARG A 50 -6.45 -33.03 -8.60
N LYS A 51 -7.13 -33.60 -7.60
CA LYS A 51 -8.59 -33.74 -7.60
C LYS A 51 -9.29 -32.38 -7.65
N PHE A 52 -8.78 -31.38 -6.96
CA PHE A 52 -9.32 -30.02 -6.97
C PHE A 52 -9.28 -29.42 -8.37
N VAL A 53 -8.13 -29.48 -9.05
CA VAL A 53 -7.97 -28.99 -10.43
C VAL A 53 -8.86 -29.77 -11.41
N GLU A 54 -8.93 -31.10 -11.30
CA GLU A 54 -9.79 -31.94 -12.13
C GLU A 54 -11.28 -31.60 -11.96
N LEU A 55 -11.73 -31.41 -10.71
CA LEU A 55 -13.12 -31.05 -10.42
C LEU A 55 -13.48 -29.65 -10.93
N LYS A 56 -12.58 -28.65 -10.78
CA LYS A 56 -12.78 -27.32 -11.36
C LYS A 56 -12.99 -27.42 -12.87
N LYS A 57 -12.11 -28.17 -13.55
CA LYS A 57 -12.18 -28.39 -15.00
C LYS A 57 -13.46 -29.10 -15.43
N GLN A 58 -13.85 -30.18 -14.75
CA GLN A 58 -15.09 -30.92 -15.05
C GLN A 58 -16.35 -30.06 -14.90
N ARG A 59 -16.33 -29.12 -13.96
CA ARG A 59 -17.45 -28.21 -13.68
C ARG A 59 -17.38 -26.88 -14.44
N ASN A 60 -16.34 -26.67 -15.24
CA ASN A 60 -16.08 -25.41 -15.94
C ASN A 60 -16.07 -24.19 -14.99
N LEU A 61 -15.37 -24.33 -13.86
CA LEU A 61 -15.21 -23.28 -12.85
C LEU A 61 -13.80 -22.69 -12.94
N LEU A 62 -13.71 -21.39 -12.67
CA LEU A 62 -12.46 -20.65 -12.48
C LEU A 62 -12.45 -20.05 -11.07
N ASP A 63 -11.31 -20.10 -10.40
CA ASP A 63 -11.03 -19.28 -9.22
C ASP A 63 -10.19 -18.04 -9.58
N PHE A 64 -9.76 -17.28 -8.57
CA PHE A 64 -9.06 -16.02 -8.78
C PHE A 64 -7.70 -16.20 -9.47
N ASP A 65 -6.95 -17.26 -9.14
CA ASP A 65 -5.64 -17.50 -9.74
C ASP A 65 -5.78 -18.04 -11.17
N ASP A 66 -6.81 -18.84 -11.43
CA ASP A 66 -7.10 -19.29 -12.79
C ASP A 66 -7.38 -18.12 -13.76
N ILE A 67 -7.96 -17.01 -13.28
CA ILE A 67 -8.17 -15.82 -14.11
C ILE A 67 -6.84 -15.26 -14.60
N LEU A 68 -5.82 -15.21 -13.73
CA LEU A 68 -4.49 -14.72 -14.10
C LEU A 68 -3.77 -15.69 -15.04
N GLU A 69 -3.85 -17.00 -14.79
CA GLU A 69 -3.28 -18.02 -15.70
C GLU A 69 -3.94 -17.97 -17.09
N GLN A 70 -5.26 -17.76 -17.16
CA GLN A 70 -5.95 -17.63 -18.43
C GLN A 70 -5.57 -16.34 -19.15
N ALA A 71 -5.40 -15.23 -18.42
CA ALA A 71 -4.91 -13.98 -19.00
C ALA A 71 -3.49 -14.13 -19.57
N ILE A 72 -2.59 -14.79 -18.83
CA ILE A 72 -1.25 -15.17 -19.31
C ILE A 72 -1.38 -15.96 -20.61
N LYS A 73 -2.20 -17.00 -20.60
CA LYS A 73 -2.41 -17.86 -21.76
C LYS A 73 -2.88 -17.08 -23.00
N PHE A 74 -3.85 -16.17 -22.85
CA PHE A 74 -4.30 -15.36 -23.98
C PHE A 74 -3.22 -14.39 -24.47
N LEU A 75 -2.45 -13.77 -23.57
CA LEU A 75 -1.35 -12.88 -23.94
C LEU A 75 -0.19 -13.62 -24.63
N THR A 76 -0.02 -14.91 -24.38
CA THR A 76 1.07 -15.71 -24.98
C THR A 76 0.66 -16.48 -26.23
N GLU A 77 -0.58 -16.96 -26.31
CA GLU A 77 -1.04 -17.84 -27.40
C GLU A 77 -1.87 -17.11 -28.48
N ASP A 78 -2.55 -16.00 -28.14
CA ASP A 78 -3.37 -15.23 -29.07
C ASP A 78 -2.67 -13.91 -29.44
N THR A 79 -2.02 -13.90 -30.61
CA THR A 79 -1.23 -12.75 -31.07
C THR A 79 -2.09 -11.51 -31.31
N GLN A 80 -3.32 -11.66 -31.82
CA GLN A 80 -4.20 -10.52 -32.07
C GLN A 80 -4.66 -9.88 -30.76
N TYR A 81 -4.97 -10.73 -29.78
CA TYR A 81 -5.28 -10.26 -28.44
C TYR A 81 -4.08 -9.56 -27.81
N ALA A 82 -2.89 -10.17 -27.85
CA ALA A 82 -1.66 -9.62 -27.30
C ALA A 82 -1.31 -8.26 -27.91
N ASP A 83 -1.29 -8.16 -29.25
CA ASP A 83 -1.00 -6.92 -29.98
C ASP A 83 -1.96 -5.79 -29.57
N ALA A 84 -3.25 -6.10 -29.44
CA ALA A 84 -4.24 -5.13 -28.99
C ALA A 84 -3.99 -4.65 -27.54
N ARG A 85 -3.50 -5.52 -26.65
CA ARG A 85 -3.17 -5.15 -25.27
C ARG A 85 -1.87 -4.37 -25.20
N HIS A 86 -0.83 -4.78 -25.92
CA HIS A 86 0.46 -4.09 -25.97
C HIS A 86 0.32 -2.70 -26.61
N TRP A 87 -0.55 -2.56 -27.61
CA TRP A 87 -0.87 -1.25 -28.19
C TRP A 87 -1.59 -0.34 -27.20
N LYS A 88 -2.57 -0.89 -26.46
CA LYS A 88 -3.38 -0.11 -25.50
C LYS A 88 -2.61 0.27 -24.24
N TYR A 89 -1.76 -0.62 -23.73
CA TYR A 89 -1.06 -0.47 -22.46
C TYR A 89 0.45 -0.45 -22.72
N GLN A 90 0.95 0.74 -23.04
CA GLN A 90 2.38 0.95 -23.30
C GLN A 90 3.13 1.22 -21.99
N ASP A 91 2.58 2.07 -21.12
CA ASP A 91 3.22 2.42 -19.86
C ASP A 91 2.55 1.68 -18.69
N LEU A 92 3.31 0.80 -18.03
CA LEU A 92 2.82 0.01 -16.90
C LEU A 92 3.41 0.55 -15.60
N PHE A 93 2.53 0.73 -14.61
CA PHE A 93 2.88 1.12 -13.25
C PHE A 93 2.42 0.03 -12.29
N VAL A 94 3.33 -0.47 -11.47
CA VAL A 94 3.02 -1.49 -10.46
C VAL A 94 3.47 -1.02 -9.10
N ASP A 95 2.50 -0.77 -8.22
CA ASP A 95 2.75 -0.44 -6.81
C ASP A 95 2.81 -1.71 -5.95
N GLU A 96 3.36 -1.60 -4.75
CA GLU A 96 3.54 -2.70 -3.77
C GLU A 96 4.26 -3.93 -4.35
N PHE A 97 5.27 -3.70 -5.20
CA PHE A 97 5.96 -4.73 -5.97
C PHE A 97 6.66 -5.80 -5.12
N GLN A 98 6.96 -5.50 -3.85
CA GLN A 98 7.53 -6.47 -2.90
C GLN A 98 6.59 -7.61 -2.55
N ASP A 99 5.28 -7.45 -2.76
CA ASP A 99 4.26 -8.46 -2.45
C ASP A 99 3.79 -9.24 -3.69
N VAL A 100 4.46 -9.03 -4.84
CA VAL A 100 4.17 -9.74 -6.09
C VAL A 100 4.55 -11.21 -5.97
N ASN A 101 3.64 -12.10 -6.39
CA ASN A 101 3.89 -13.54 -6.50
C ASN A 101 4.34 -13.96 -7.92
N PRO A 102 4.89 -15.16 -8.11
CA PRO A 102 5.33 -15.63 -9.42
C PRO A 102 4.25 -15.63 -10.51
N LEU A 103 2.98 -15.89 -10.15
CA LEU A 103 1.85 -15.82 -11.07
C LEU A 103 1.63 -14.40 -11.61
N GLN A 104 1.58 -13.41 -10.72
CA GLN A 104 1.44 -12.00 -11.05
C GLN A 104 2.66 -11.48 -11.83
N PHE A 105 3.87 -11.90 -11.45
CA PHE A 105 5.09 -11.55 -12.20
C PHE A 105 5.05 -12.12 -13.62
N ALA A 106 4.61 -13.37 -13.80
CA ALA A 106 4.44 -13.97 -15.13
C ALA A 106 3.39 -13.24 -15.97
N LEU A 107 2.29 -12.79 -15.35
CA LEU A 107 1.29 -11.95 -16.01
C LEU A 107 1.89 -10.62 -16.47
N LEU A 108 2.59 -9.92 -15.59
CA LEU A 108 3.28 -8.67 -15.94
C LEU A 108 4.24 -8.88 -17.12
N ARG A 109 5.08 -9.92 -17.06
CA ARG A 109 6.03 -10.24 -18.14
C ARG A 109 5.34 -10.54 -19.47
N SER A 110 4.16 -11.16 -19.45
CA SER A 110 3.38 -11.45 -20.66
C SER A 110 2.69 -10.19 -21.22
N TRP A 111 2.42 -9.22 -20.35
CA TRP A 111 1.77 -7.96 -20.72
C TRP A 111 2.74 -6.94 -21.31
N LEU A 112 4.04 -7.03 -21.00
CA LEU A 112 5.04 -6.14 -21.56
C LEU A 112 5.27 -6.46 -23.04
N GLY A 113 4.93 -5.49 -23.90
CA GLY A 113 5.28 -5.52 -25.32
C GLY A 113 6.68 -4.95 -25.58
N ALA A 114 7.12 -5.00 -26.84
CA ALA A 114 8.46 -4.55 -27.23
C ALA A 114 8.74 -3.06 -26.94
N ASN A 115 7.69 -2.22 -26.94
CA ASN A 115 7.78 -0.79 -26.70
C ASN A 115 7.19 -0.38 -25.34
N SER A 116 6.90 -1.35 -24.46
CA SER A 116 6.31 -1.04 -23.16
C SER A 116 7.35 -0.44 -22.22
N SER A 117 6.95 0.58 -21.46
CA SER A 117 7.70 1.05 -20.30
C SER A 117 7.15 0.42 -19.03
N LEU A 118 8.03 0.23 -18.03
CA LEU A 118 7.65 -0.32 -16.74
C LEU A 118 8.24 0.54 -15.62
N CYS A 119 7.36 1.04 -14.76
CA CYS A 119 7.73 1.63 -13.49
C CYS A 119 7.17 0.76 -12.35
N VAL A 120 8.05 0.30 -11.45
CA VAL A 120 7.64 -0.43 -10.25
C VAL A 120 8.00 0.36 -9.00
N VAL A 121 7.12 0.31 -8.00
CA VAL A 121 7.32 0.93 -6.69
C VAL A 121 7.16 -0.16 -5.64
N GLY A 122 8.04 -0.16 -4.64
CA GLY A 122 7.94 -1.07 -3.52
C GLY A 122 8.96 -0.79 -2.43
N ASP A 123 8.72 -1.39 -1.27
CA ASP A 123 9.62 -1.34 -0.11
C ASP A 123 9.87 -2.76 0.40
N PRO A 124 11.09 -3.30 0.28
CA PRO A 124 11.44 -4.64 0.79
C PRO A 124 11.16 -4.82 2.29
N ASN A 125 11.20 -3.73 3.07
CA ASN A 125 10.92 -3.77 4.50
C ASN A 125 9.42 -3.87 4.82
N GLN A 126 8.55 -3.75 3.81
CA GLN A 126 7.11 -3.90 3.92
C GLN A 126 6.59 -5.17 3.22
N ALA A 127 7.47 -6.13 2.89
CA ALA A 127 7.08 -7.44 2.38
C ALA A 127 6.53 -8.31 3.51
N ILE A 128 5.21 -8.52 3.55
CA ILE A 128 4.51 -9.19 4.66
C ILE A 128 3.50 -10.26 4.22
N TYR A 129 3.50 -10.61 2.92
CA TYR A 129 2.61 -11.62 2.33
C TYR A 129 3.34 -12.87 1.83
N SER A 130 4.54 -13.17 2.35
CA SER A 130 5.32 -14.34 1.88
C SER A 130 4.59 -15.67 2.11
N TRP A 131 3.80 -15.74 3.18
CA TRP A 131 2.95 -16.88 3.51
C TRP A 131 1.87 -17.16 2.43
N ASN A 132 1.44 -16.13 1.69
CA ASN A 132 0.49 -16.23 0.59
C ASN A 132 1.19 -16.35 -0.78
N GLY A 133 2.50 -16.60 -0.79
CA GLY A 133 3.26 -16.82 -2.02
C GLY A 133 3.86 -15.55 -2.65
N ALA A 134 3.85 -14.40 -1.97
CA ALA A 134 4.64 -13.26 -2.41
C ALA A 134 6.15 -13.56 -2.40
N ASP A 135 6.87 -13.03 -3.37
CA ASP A 135 8.32 -13.19 -3.48
C ASP A 135 9.02 -11.83 -3.68
N SER A 136 9.52 -11.28 -2.58
CA SER A 136 10.23 -9.99 -2.58
C SER A 136 11.52 -10.00 -3.41
N SER A 137 12.04 -11.17 -3.83
CA SER A 137 13.22 -11.23 -4.72
C SER A 137 12.96 -10.56 -6.06
N PHE A 138 11.72 -10.53 -6.55
CA PHE A 138 11.38 -9.79 -7.77
C PHE A 138 11.69 -8.29 -7.66
N LEU A 139 11.51 -7.71 -6.47
CA LEU A 139 11.89 -6.32 -6.20
C LEU A 139 13.40 -6.19 -5.91
N ASN A 140 13.93 -7.06 -5.05
CA ASN A 140 15.33 -6.96 -4.60
C ASN A 140 16.33 -7.16 -5.75
N ASP A 141 15.99 -8.08 -6.67
CA ASP A 141 16.80 -8.45 -7.82
C ASP A 141 16.22 -7.88 -9.13
N PHE A 142 15.46 -6.78 -9.06
CA PHE A 142 14.75 -6.21 -10.21
C PHE A 142 15.65 -5.97 -11.42
N SER A 143 16.87 -5.45 -11.19
CA SER A 143 17.87 -5.24 -12.24
C SER A 143 18.35 -6.54 -12.92
N GLY A 144 18.21 -7.69 -12.25
CA GLY A 144 18.48 -9.00 -12.85
C GLY A 144 17.41 -9.40 -13.87
N TYR A 145 16.16 -8.97 -13.68
CA TYR A 145 15.05 -9.22 -14.60
C TYR A 145 14.91 -8.13 -15.68
N PHE A 146 15.32 -6.91 -15.36
CA PHE A 146 15.28 -5.73 -16.23
C PHE A 146 16.63 -4.97 -16.16
N PRO A 147 17.64 -5.38 -16.94
CA PRO A 147 18.99 -4.83 -16.86
C PRO A 147 19.11 -3.33 -17.18
N GLU A 148 18.18 -2.79 -17.96
CA GLU A 148 18.13 -1.38 -18.36
C GLU A 148 17.38 -0.51 -17.34
N ALA A 149 16.88 -1.09 -16.24
CA ALA A 149 16.11 -0.36 -15.25
C ALA A 149 16.97 0.61 -14.43
N GLU A 150 16.47 1.83 -14.24
CA GLU A 150 17.02 2.79 -13.30
C GLU A 150 16.38 2.61 -11.91
N THR A 151 17.20 2.61 -10.86
CA THR A 151 16.71 2.53 -9.47
C THR A 151 16.80 3.89 -8.79
N VAL A 152 15.66 4.48 -8.43
CA VAL A 152 15.59 5.69 -7.60
C VAL A 152 15.22 5.30 -6.16
N ARG A 153 16.01 5.73 -5.17
CA ARG A 153 15.75 5.46 -3.74
C ARG A 153 15.20 6.70 -3.04
N LEU A 154 13.98 6.62 -2.54
CA LEU A 154 13.33 7.68 -1.76
C LEU A 154 13.62 7.49 -0.26
N ARG A 155 14.45 8.35 0.32
CA ARG A 155 14.83 8.28 1.75
C ARG A 155 14.08 9.28 2.64
N GLN A 156 13.32 10.20 2.06
CA GLN A 156 12.53 11.17 2.80
C GLN A 156 11.16 10.60 3.13
N ASN A 157 10.80 10.61 4.42
CA ASN A 157 9.51 10.20 4.92
C ASN A 157 8.70 11.45 5.30
N PHE A 158 7.55 11.61 4.65
CA PHE A 158 6.65 12.74 4.86
C PHE A 158 5.50 12.43 5.84
N ARG A 159 5.36 11.17 6.23
CA ARG A 159 4.24 10.67 7.05
C ARG A 159 4.51 10.85 8.54
N SER A 160 5.64 10.32 9.01
CA SER A 160 5.89 10.06 10.43
C SER A 160 6.89 11.07 11.02
N THR A 161 6.73 11.34 12.31
CA THR A 161 7.67 12.16 13.08
C THR A 161 9.05 11.49 13.20
N PRO A 162 10.13 12.27 13.44
CA PRO A 162 11.45 11.72 13.70
C PRO A 162 11.48 10.67 14.82
N GLU A 163 10.68 10.87 15.88
CA GLU A 163 10.60 9.97 17.03
C GLU A 163 10.01 8.62 16.64
N ILE A 164 8.92 8.59 15.87
CA ILE A 164 8.33 7.35 15.34
C ILE A 164 9.33 6.64 14.43
N LEU A 165 9.97 7.37 13.51
CA LEU A 165 10.94 6.77 12.58
C LEU A 165 12.13 6.18 13.33
N SER A 166 12.68 6.89 14.31
CA SER A 166 13.84 6.43 15.09
C SER A 166 13.58 5.09 15.78
N VAL A 167 12.37 4.87 16.28
CA VAL A 167 11.96 3.62 16.93
C VAL A 167 11.69 2.54 15.89
N SER A 168 11.03 2.87 14.77
CA SER A 168 10.73 1.92 13.70
C SER A 168 11.98 1.40 12.97
N SER A 169 12.98 2.25 12.74
CA SER A 169 14.21 1.88 12.01
C SER A 169 15.08 0.87 12.76
N LEU A 170 14.92 0.73 14.09
CA LEU A 170 15.63 -0.30 14.87
C LEU A 170 15.17 -1.71 14.54
N LEU A 171 13.95 -1.83 14.03
CA LEU A 171 13.44 -3.10 13.56
C LEU A 171 14.04 -3.48 12.21
N LEU A 172 14.70 -2.57 11.51
CA LEU A 172 15.26 -2.82 10.18
C LEU A 172 16.78 -3.00 10.22
N ALA A 173 17.33 -3.48 9.10
CA ALA A 173 18.77 -3.45 8.88
C ALA A 173 19.27 -2.00 8.77
N SER A 174 20.54 -1.75 9.13
CA SER A 174 21.10 -0.41 9.33
C SER A 174 21.05 0.53 8.12
N ASP A 175 21.05 0.03 6.88
CA ASP A 175 21.03 0.85 5.65
C ASP A 175 19.60 1.23 5.19
N ALA A 176 18.56 0.85 5.95
CA ALA A 176 17.16 1.16 5.67
C ALA A 176 16.65 2.44 6.37
N SER A 177 17.54 3.28 6.89
CA SER A 177 17.17 4.47 7.66
C SER A 177 16.47 5.52 6.78
N LEU A 178 15.30 5.97 7.22
CA LEU A 178 14.52 7.05 6.60
C LEU A 178 14.71 8.37 7.36
N PHE A 179 14.58 9.49 6.65
CA PHE A 179 14.67 10.83 7.22
C PHE A 179 13.27 11.47 7.30
N ALA A 180 12.85 11.88 8.49
CA ALA A 180 11.58 12.57 8.67
C ALA A 180 11.64 13.99 8.08
N ASN A 181 10.58 14.35 7.34
CA ASN A 181 10.33 15.72 6.91
C ASN A 181 9.35 16.46 7.85
N LYS A 182 8.68 15.73 8.75
CA LYS A 182 7.85 16.31 9.81
C LYS A 182 8.69 16.92 10.94
N PRO A 183 8.17 17.93 11.67
CA PRO A 183 8.79 18.40 12.89
C PRO A 183 8.79 17.29 13.96
N ASN A 184 9.59 17.51 15.01
CA ASN A 184 9.59 16.64 16.18
C ASN A 184 8.18 16.53 16.78
N GLY A 185 7.80 15.31 17.13
CA GLY A 185 6.56 14.98 17.81
C GLY A 185 6.80 14.43 19.22
N PRO A 186 5.73 13.95 19.89
CA PRO A 186 5.88 13.28 21.17
C PRO A 186 6.61 11.93 21.02
N LEU A 187 7.34 11.54 22.07
CA LEU A 187 7.99 10.24 22.12
C LEU A 187 6.96 9.10 22.12
N PRO A 188 7.19 7.99 21.38
CA PRO A 188 6.42 6.77 21.49
C PRO A 188 6.29 6.32 22.95
N THR A 189 5.08 6.01 23.39
CA THR A 189 4.85 5.55 24.77
C THR A 189 4.72 4.04 24.81
N ILE A 190 5.29 3.39 25.83
CA ILE A 190 5.19 1.94 26.04
C ILE A 190 4.58 1.67 27.42
N GLN A 191 3.47 0.93 27.48
CA GLN A 191 2.78 0.60 28.73
C GLN A 191 2.54 -0.90 28.88
N SER A 192 2.68 -1.39 30.12
CA SER A 192 2.36 -2.76 30.50
C SER A 192 1.11 -2.80 31.37
N HIS A 193 0.24 -3.77 31.13
CA HIS A 193 -0.99 -3.97 31.91
C HIS A 193 -1.05 -5.38 32.49
N ASP A 194 -1.80 -5.56 33.58
CA ASP A 194 -1.89 -6.88 34.22
C ASP A 194 -2.71 -7.88 33.40
N ASN A 195 -3.67 -7.41 32.60
CA ASN A 195 -4.45 -8.24 31.68
C ASN A 195 -4.99 -7.45 30.47
N GLU A 196 -5.48 -8.18 29.48
CA GLU A 196 -6.00 -7.64 28.22
C GLU A 196 -7.22 -6.72 28.36
N LEU A 197 -8.05 -6.89 29.41
CA LEU A 197 -9.20 -6.02 29.64
C LEU A 197 -8.73 -4.64 30.14
N ILE A 198 -7.73 -4.61 31.03
CA ILE A 198 -7.13 -3.37 31.50
C ILE A 198 -6.40 -2.65 30.35
N GLU A 199 -5.68 -3.41 29.52
CA GLU A 199 -5.05 -2.88 28.30
C GLU A 199 -6.09 -2.20 27.38
N ALA A 200 -7.18 -2.89 27.07
CA ALA A 200 -8.22 -2.35 26.20
C ALA A 200 -8.92 -1.11 26.78
N LYS A 201 -9.21 -1.12 28.09
CA LYS A 201 -9.77 0.06 28.78
C LYS A 201 -8.81 1.25 28.72
N ASN A 202 -7.51 1.02 28.91
CA ASN A 202 -6.51 2.10 28.79
C ASN A 202 -6.42 2.66 27.37
N ILE A 203 -6.48 1.80 26.34
CA ILE A 203 -6.55 2.25 24.95
C ILE A 203 -7.81 3.13 24.75
N ALA A 204 -8.96 2.68 25.22
CA ALA A 204 -10.21 3.43 25.12
C ALA A 204 -10.15 4.78 25.88
N ASP A 205 -9.55 4.82 27.07
CA ASP A 205 -9.29 6.05 27.83
C ASP A 205 -8.43 7.04 27.03
N ARG A 206 -7.36 6.55 26.39
CA ARG A 206 -6.45 7.39 25.59
C ARG A 206 -7.13 7.95 24.35
N ILE A 207 -7.91 7.14 23.64
CA ILE A 207 -8.66 7.60 22.46
C ILE A 207 -9.64 8.71 22.86
N LEU A 208 -10.36 8.53 23.98
CA LEU A 208 -11.26 9.54 24.50
C LEU A 208 -10.52 10.82 24.93
N GLN A 209 -9.36 10.68 25.57
CA GLN A 209 -8.49 11.81 25.89
C GLN A 209 -8.05 12.56 24.62
N LYS A 210 -7.60 11.86 23.59
CA LYS A 210 -7.21 12.50 22.32
C LYS A 210 -8.37 13.19 21.64
N ASN A 211 -9.56 12.61 21.72
CA ASN A 211 -10.76 13.27 21.22
C ASN A 211 -11.10 14.56 21.97
N SER A 212 -10.94 14.60 23.30
CA SER A 212 -11.13 15.83 24.07
C SER A 212 -10.05 16.89 23.78
N GLU A 213 -8.87 16.46 23.33
CA GLU A 213 -7.79 17.30 22.77
C GLU A 213 -8.05 17.71 21.30
N SER A 214 -9.28 17.61 20.80
CA SER A 214 -9.72 17.94 19.43
C SER A 214 -9.25 16.99 18.31
N MET A 215 -8.78 15.79 18.64
CA MET A 215 -8.50 14.75 17.63
C MET A 215 -9.80 14.13 17.12
N ARG A 216 -9.98 14.03 15.81
CA ARG A 216 -11.15 13.35 15.24
C ARG A 216 -11.06 11.85 15.52
N TRP A 217 -12.20 11.16 15.64
CA TRP A 217 -12.20 9.70 15.80
C TRP A 217 -11.54 8.99 14.60
N GLY A 218 -11.82 9.45 13.38
CA GLY A 218 -11.22 8.90 12.16
C GLY A 218 -9.73 9.16 11.98
N ASP A 219 -9.15 10.09 12.75
CA ASP A 219 -7.71 10.34 12.78
C ASP A 219 -6.97 9.35 13.70
N GLN A 220 -7.69 8.39 14.30
CA GLN A 220 -7.18 7.44 15.28
C GLN A 220 -7.44 5.99 14.84
N ALA A 221 -6.46 5.11 15.11
CA ALA A 221 -6.59 3.68 14.85
C ALA A 221 -6.04 2.82 15.98
N VAL A 222 -6.67 1.66 16.17
CA VAL A 222 -6.18 0.56 17.01
C VAL A 222 -5.74 -0.59 16.11
N LEU A 223 -4.45 -0.89 16.14
CA LEU A 223 -3.84 -1.98 15.40
C LEU A 223 -3.63 -3.19 16.31
N VAL A 224 -4.08 -4.35 15.85
CA VAL A 224 -3.93 -5.64 16.55
C VAL A 224 -3.25 -6.68 15.67
N ARG A 225 -2.62 -7.70 16.27
CA ARG A 225 -1.99 -8.76 15.48
C ARG A 225 -3.00 -9.80 14.97
N THR A 226 -4.01 -10.13 15.78
CA THR A 226 -5.01 -11.17 15.46
C THR A 226 -6.45 -10.67 15.63
N HIS A 227 -7.36 -11.27 14.86
CA HIS A 227 -8.79 -10.96 14.95
C HIS A 227 -9.39 -11.23 16.33
N SER A 228 -8.84 -12.17 17.10
CA SER A 228 -9.32 -12.47 18.46
C SER A 228 -9.18 -11.29 19.43
N GLN A 229 -8.23 -10.37 19.20
CA GLN A 229 -8.07 -9.17 20.02
C GLN A 229 -9.18 -8.14 19.79
N ILE A 230 -9.79 -8.12 18.59
CA ILE A 230 -10.78 -7.11 18.20
C ILE A 230 -11.97 -7.11 19.14
N ALA A 231 -12.47 -8.28 19.54
CA ALA A 231 -13.61 -8.41 20.46
C ALA A 231 -13.35 -7.73 21.82
N VAL A 232 -12.11 -7.77 22.32
CA VAL A 232 -11.75 -7.16 23.59
C VAL A 232 -11.64 -5.64 23.48
N ILE A 233 -11.05 -5.16 22.38
CA ILE A 233 -10.94 -3.71 22.11
C ILE A 233 -12.34 -3.11 21.93
N THR A 234 -13.17 -3.71 21.10
CA THR A 234 -14.54 -3.24 20.82
C THR A 234 -15.38 -3.17 22.08
N GLY A 235 -15.35 -4.19 22.94
CA GLY A 235 -16.05 -4.15 24.22
C GLY A 235 -15.63 -2.99 25.14
N ALA A 236 -14.35 -2.58 25.11
CA ALA A 236 -13.88 -1.42 25.86
C ALA A 236 -14.27 -0.07 25.24
N LEU A 237 -14.39 0.00 23.90
CA LEU A 237 -14.90 1.19 23.20
C LEU A 237 -16.42 1.34 23.40
N ASP A 238 -17.16 0.23 23.37
CA ASP A 238 -18.60 0.19 23.64
C ASP A 238 -18.93 0.71 25.04
N GLU A 239 -18.16 0.31 26.07
CA GLU A 239 -18.31 0.78 27.46
C GLU A 239 -18.21 2.31 27.59
N LYS A 240 -17.52 2.96 26.64
CA LYS A 240 -17.31 4.42 26.61
C LYS A 240 -18.07 5.13 25.48
N GLU A 241 -18.96 4.42 24.78
CA GLU A 241 -19.74 4.94 23.65
C GLU A 241 -18.85 5.56 22.54
N ILE A 242 -17.64 5.02 22.35
CA ILE A 242 -16.70 5.49 21.31
C ILE A 242 -17.09 4.88 19.97
N PRO A 243 -17.37 5.69 18.92
CA PRO A 243 -17.69 5.15 17.60
C PRO A 243 -16.46 4.50 16.98
N TYR A 244 -16.61 3.26 16.52
CA TYR A 244 -15.55 2.54 15.82
C TYR A 244 -16.05 1.85 14.54
N SER A 245 -15.12 1.53 13.64
CA SER A 245 -15.36 0.65 12.50
C SER A 245 -14.27 -0.41 12.43
N ILE A 246 -14.67 -1.66 12.25
CA ILE A 246 -13.75 -2.78 12.08
C ILE A 246 -13.48 -2.92 10.59
N GLN A 247 -12.21 -2.85 10.21
CA GLN A 247 -11.79 -3.12 8.84
C GLN A 247 -11.15 -4.50 8.79
N THR A 248 -11.91 -5.47 8.28
CA THR A 248 -11.39 -6.78 7.95
C THR A 248 -10.82 -6.76 6.52
N GLU A 249 -10.03 -7.78 6.17
CA GLU A 249 -9.47 -7.94 4.81
C GLU A 249 -10.56 -8.08 3.72
N VAL A 250 -11.81 -8.33 4.11
CA VAL A 250 -12.98 -8.34 3.22
C VAL A 250 -13.50 -6.91 3.08
N LYS A 251 -13.23 -6.27 1.94
CA LYS A 251 -13.73 -4.92 1.61
C LYS A 251 -15.26 -4.94 1.51
N ASP A 252 -15.96 -4.58 2.58
CA ASP A 252 -17.37 -4.19 2.49
C ASP A 252 -17.47 -2.79 1.86
N ALA A 253 -17.94 -2.74 0.62
CA ALA A 253 -17.99 -1.55 -0.23
C ALA A 253 -19.01 -0.46 0.19
N ASN A 254 -19.69 -0.61 1.33
CA ASN A 254 -20.81 0.25 1.73
C ASN A 254 -20.63 0.86 3.13
N ASN A 255 -19.58 1.67 3.34
CA ASN A 255 -19.46 2.41 4.60
C ASN A 255 -18.90 3.83 4.45
N ASN A 256 -19.69 4.70 3.81
CA ASN A 256 -19.44 6.16 3.75
C ASN A 256 -19.59 6.89 5.10
N ARG A 257 -19.94 6.18 6.19
CA ARG A 257 -19.91 6.71 7.58
C ARG A 257 -18.60 6.44 8.32
N SER A 258 -17.62 5.84 7.63
CA SER A 258 -16.44 5.28 8.29
C SER A 258 -15.30 6.27 8.54
N SER A 259 -15.38 7.51 8.03
CA SER A 259 -14.38 8.55 8.26
C SER A 259 -14.51 9.24 9.62
N GLU A 260 -15.61 9.04 10.34
CA GLU A 260 -15.89 9.69 11.64
C GLU A 260 -15.77 8.73 12.84
N ALA A 261 -15.17 7.56 12.64
CA ALA A 261 -15.07 6.52 13.67
C ALA A 261 -13.64 6.01 13.80
N VAL A 262 -13.26 5.58 15.00
CA VAL A 262 -11.95 4.96 15.26
C VAL A 262 -11.81 3.69 14.43
N LYS A 263 -10.67 3.52 13.76
CA LYS A 263 -10.41 2.31 12.96
C LYS A 263 -9.84 1.19 13.83
N ILE A 264 -10.40 -0.01 13.73
CA ILE A 264 -9.81 -1.22 14.33
C ILE A 264 -9.49 -2.21 13.22
N LEU A 265 -8.22 -2.62 13.15
CA LEU A 265 -7.74 -3.47 12.07
C LEU A 265 -6.51 -4.27 12.48
N THR A 266 -6.22 -5.31 11.70
CA THR A 266 -5.01 -6.10 11.89
C THR A 266 -3.77 -5.38 11.35
N PHE A 267 -2.57 -5.78 11.79
CA PHE A 267 -1.32 -5.25 11.24
C PHE A 267 -1.26 -5.41 9.71
N HIS A 268 -1.69 -6.55 9.17
CA HIS A 268 -1.74 -6.79 7.73
C HIS A 268 -2.72 -5.85 7.02
N ALA A 269 -3.94 -5.72 7.53
CA ALA A 269 -4.97 -4.84 6.95
C ALA A 269 -4.59 -3.35 7.01
N SER A 270 -3.58 -2.98 7.81
CA SER A 270 -3.12 -1.59 7.96
C SER A 270 -2.17 -1.13 6.86
N LYS A 271 -1.62 -2.07 6.10
CA LYS A 271 -0.69 -1.78 5.01
C LYS A 271 -1.34 -0.82 4.00
N GLY A 272 -0.60 0.20 3.59
CA GLY A 272 -1.07 1.26 2.68
C GLY A 272 -1.95 2.34 3.33
N LEU A 273 -2.31 2.20 4.62
CA LEU A 273 -3.12 3.18 5.35
C LEU A 273 -2.26 4.02 6.31
N GLU A 274 -2.83 5.10 6.85
CA GLU A 274 -2.16 6.02 7.78
C GLU A 274 -3.15 6.77 8.68
N TRP A 275 -2.72 7.11 9.90
CA TRP A 275 -3.50 7.84 10.91
C TRP A 275 -2.61 8.75 11.75
N LYS A 276 -3.14 9.89 12.21
CA LYS A 276 -2.45 10.81 13.14
C LYS A 276 -2.01 10.12 14.42
N VAL A 277 -2.91 9.33 15.00
CA VAL A 277 -2.64 8.59 16.24
C VAL A 277 -2.88 7.10 16.03
N VAL A 278 -1.89 6.28 16.41
CA VAL A 278 -1.99 4.83 16.35
C VAL A 278 -1.77 4.20 17.72
N HIS A 279 -2.67 3.29 18.09
CA HIS A 279 -2.58 2.47 19.29
C HIS A 279 -2.26 1.02 18.88
N ILE A 280 -1.10 0.50 19.26
CA ILE A 280 -0.71 -0.89 18.99
C ILE A 280 -0.93 -1.71 20.25
N SER A 281 -1.78 -2.73 20.16
CA SER A 281 -2.11 -3.64 21.27
C SER A 281 -1.48 -5.02 21.11
N GLY A 282 -1.07 -5.60 22.25
CA GLY A 282 -0.62 -6.99 22.32
C GLY A 282 0.83 -7.20 21.88
N LEU A 283 1.74 -6.29 22.25
CA LEU A 283 3.18 -6.47 22.00
C LEU A 283 3.82 -7.43 23.02
N GLU A 284 3.37 -8.68 22.99
CA GLU A 284 3.75 -9.75 23.91
C GLU A 284 4.30 -10.98 23.18
N ASP A 285 5.20 -11.70 23.83
CA ASP A 285 5.83 -12.91 23.29
C ASP A 285 4.80 -14.02 23.05
N GLY A 286 4.81 -14.58 21.84
CA GLY A 286 3.81 -15.51 21.34
C GLY A 286 2.63 -14.86 20.61
N LEU A 287 2.53 -13.52 20.62
CA LEU A 287 1.61 -12.75 19.78
C LEU A 287 2.39 -11.90 18.78
N VAL A 288 3.37 -11.12 19.24
CA VAL A 288 4.29 -10.35 18.38
C VAL A 288 5.72 -10.59 18.90
N PRO A 289 6.52 -11.48 18.28
CA PRO A 289 6.16 -12.34 17.14
C PRO A 289 5.16 -13.43 17.55
N ILE A 290 4.33 -13.85 16.59
CA ILE A 290 3.36 -14.91 16.81
C ILE A 290 4.04 -16.25 17.12
N ALA A 291 3.44 -17.06 18.00
CA ALA A 291 4.11 -18.25 18.55
C ALA A 291 4.57 -19.30 17.51
N HIS A 292 3.97 -19.34 16.32
CA HIS A 292 4.36 -20.25 15.25
C HIS A 292 5.48 -19.71 14.35
N ALA A 293 5.91 -18.46 14.54
CA ALA A 293 7.09 -17.90 13.88
C ALA A 293 8.36 -18.38 14.58
N VAL A 294 8.83 -19.55 14.16
CA VAL A 294 9.94 -20.27 14.79
C VAL A 294 11.23 -20.13 14.00
N SER A 295 11.15 -20.11 12.67
CA SER A 295 12.33 -19.89 11.82
C SER A 295 12.79 -18.42 11.87
N GLN A 296 14.02 -18.17 11.42
CA GLN A 296 14.52 -16.80 11.32
C GLN A 296 13.72 -15.97 10.30
N SER A 297 13.39 -16.55 9.14
CA SER A 297 12.59 -15.87 8.11
C SER A 297 11.18 -15.51 8.59
N GLU A 298 10.52 -16.40 9.33
CA GLU A 298 9.21 -16.15 9.93
C GLU A 298 9.29 -15.01 10.97
N ARG A 299 10.38 -14.94 11.73
CA ARG A 299 10.61 -13.85 12.70
C ARG A 299 10.94 -12.53 12.04
N ASP A 300 11.68 -12.55 10.93
CA ASP A 300 11.99 -11.36 10.14
C ASP A 300 10.71 -10.82 9.46
N GLU A 301 9.79 -11.69 9.05
CA GLU A 301 8.45 -11.30 8.59
C GLU A 301 7.66 -10.61 9.72
N GLU A 302 7.60 -11.20 10.92
CA GLU A 302 6.91 -10.59 12.08
C GLU A 302 7.54 -9.24 12.48
N ARG A 303 8.85 -9.09 12.29
CA ARG A 303 9.59 -7.83 12.50
C ARG A 303 9.18 -6.78 11.45
N ARG A 304 9.11 -7.15 10.16
CA ARG A 304 8.57 -6.28 9.09
C ARG A 304 7.11 -5.91 9.33
N LEU A 305 6.30 -6.85 9.81
CA LEU A 305 4.90 -6.61 10.14
C LEU A 305 4.74 -5.58 11.26
N LEU A 306 5.56 -5.66 12.31
CA LEU A 306 5.60 -4.62 13.35
C LEU A 306 6.10 -3.28 12.79
N TYR A 307 7.12 -3.27 11.93
CA TYR A 307 7.58 -2.06 11.26
C TYR A 307 6.47 -1.39 10.43
N VAL A 308 5.70 -2.15 9.66
CA VAL A 308 4.52 -1.65 8.94
C VAL A 308 3.54 -1.00 9.90
N ALA A 309 3.19 -1.68 11.00
CA ALA A 309 2.25 -1.15 12.00
C ALA A 309 2.75 0.15 12.65
N LEU A 310 4.03 0.25 13.00
CA LEU A 310 4.62 1.47 13.58
C LEU A 310 4.58 2.65 12.59
N THR A 311 4.86 2.39 11.31
CA THR A 311 4.91 3.41 10.25
C THR A 311 3.54 3.82 9.70
N ARG A 312 2.44 3.31 10.28
CA ARG A 312 1.09 3.84 10.00
C ARG A 312 0.80 5.11 10.79
N ALA A 313 1.56 5.34 11.86
CA ALA A 313 1.43 6.52 12.70
C ALA A 313 2.09 7.74 12.06
N GLU A 314 1.33 8.82 11.99
CA GLU A 314 1.79 10.09 11.48
C GLU A 314 2.43 10.96 12.57
N ASP A 315 1.73 11.16 13.69
CA ASP A 315 2.10 12.15 14.71
C ASP A 315 2.39 11.50 16.06
N GLU A 316 1.52 10.58 16.50
CA GLU A 316 1.64 9.93 17.82
C GLU A 316 1.45 8.42 17.74
N ILE A 317 2.20 7.69 18.58
CA ILE A 317 2.06 6.24 18.70
C ILE A 317 2.11 5.78 20.16
N HIS A 318 1.18 4.87 20.48
CA HIS A 318 1.06 4.28 21.81
C HIS A 318 1.14 2.75 21.71
N LEU A 319 2.10 2.17 22.41
CA LEU A 319 2.40 0.74 22.40
C LEU A 319 1.99 0.12 23.74
N SER A 320 1.23 -0.96 23.71
CA SER A 320 0.80 -1.67 24.92
C SER A 320 0.99 -3.18 24.84
N TRP A 321 1.12 -3.80 26.01
CA TRP A 321 1.14 -5.26 26.16
C TRP A 321 0.54 -5.69 27.51
N SER A 322 0.15 -6.96 27.62
CA SER A 322 -0.50 -7.50 28.82
C SER A 322 0.30 -8.67 29.43
N ARG A 323 0.35 -8.75 30.76
CA ARG A 323 0.97 -9.90 31.46
C ARG A 323 0.13 -11.16 31.37
N ASN A 324 -1.20 -11.03 31.33
CA ASN A 324 -2.12 -12.16 31.28
C ASN A 324 -3.15 -11.97 30.16
N ARG A 325 -3.19 -12.90 29.21
CA ARG A 325 -4.17 -12.95 28.14
C ARG A 325 -4.92 -14.27 28.17
N ARG A 326 -6.27 -14.23 28.11
CA ARG A 326 -7.09 -15.45 28.22
C ARG A 326 -7.20 -16.23 26.92
N PHE A 327 -6.84 -15.64 25.77
CA PHE A 327 -6.87 -16.34 24.48
C PHE A 327 -5.73 -17.35 24.34
N GLY A 328 -6.09 -18.60 24.02
CA GLY A 328 -5.18 -19.71 23.72
C GLY A 328 -4.70 -20.50 24.93
N SER A 329 -4.06 -19.84 25.90
CA SER A 329 -3.59 -20.48 27.14
C SER A 329 -3.53 -19.46 28.27
N ASN A 330 -4.05 -19.82 29.46
CA ASN A 330 -4.03 -19.00 30.68
C ASN A 330 -2.61 -18.90 31.29
N ARG A 331 -1.64 -18.52 30.46
CA ARG A 331 -0.21 -18.45 30.77
C ARG A 331 0.20 -16.99 30.88
N GLU A 332 1.06 -16.72 31.85
CA GLU A 332 1.75 -15.44 31.97
C GLU A 332 2.59 -15.19 30.71
N ARG A 333 2.38 -14.03 30.08
CA ARG A 333 3.05 -13.58 28.87
C ARG A 333 4.22 -12.68 29.24
N LYS A 334 5.31 -12.79 28.46
CA LYS A 334 6.47 -11.90 28.54
C LYS A 334 6.29 -10.76 27.52
N PRO A 335 6.92 -9.58 27.74
CA PRO A 335 6.95 -8.54 26.72
C PRO A 335 7.60 -9.08 25.44
N SER A 336 7.15 -8.58 24.28
CA SER A 336 7.74 -8.90 22.99
C SER A 336 9.26 -8.74 23.02
N ILE A 337 9.98 -9.63 22.31
CA ILE A 337 11.42 -9.48 22.12
C ILE A 337 11.78 -8.14 21.44
N PHE A 338 10.90 -7.64 20.58
CA PHE A 338 11.10 -6.38 19.87
C PHE A 338 10.98 -5.18 20.81
N LEU A 339 10.16 -5.24 21.87
CA LEU A 339 10.04 -4.15 22.84
C LEU A 339 11.38 -3.80 23.52
N LYS A 340 12.26 -4.79 23.75
CA LYS A 340 13.58 -4.52 24.34
C LYS A 340 14.43 -3.62 23.43
N GLU A 341 14.36 -3.85 22.12
CA GLU A 341 15.05 -3.04 21.12
C GLU A 341 14.47 -1.62 21.09
N LEU A 342 13.14 -1.49 21.11
CA LEU A 342 12.45 -0.18 21.11
C LEU A 342 12.73 0.64 22.38
N ILE A 343 12.69 0.01 23.57
CA ILE A 343 12.96 0.67 24.86
C ILE A 343 14.40 1.19 24.93
N SER A 344 15.36 0.43 24.39
CA SER A 344 16.77 0.84 24.36
C SER A 344 16.96 2.19 23.65
N ALA A 345 16.19 2.44 22.60
CA ALA A 345 16.26 3.69 21.85
C ALA A 345 15.48 4.84 22.47
N LEU A 346 14.35 4.59 23.15
CA LEU A 346 13.68 5.65 23.91
C LEU A 346 14.57 6.25 25.00
N ASN A 347 15.55 5.48 25.50
CA ASN A 347 16.55 5.94 26.46
C ASN A 347 17.75 6.65 25.83
N GLN A 348 17.88 6.64 24.50
CA GLN A 348 18.92 7.34 23.76
C GLN A 348 18.27 8.54 23.06
N SER A 349 18.58 9.76 23.49
CA SER A 349 18.04 10.96 22.83
C SER A 349 18.26 10.88 21.32
N PRO A 350 17.22 11.07 20.48
CA PRO A 350 17.38 11.01 19.03
C PRO A 350 18.44 12.03 18.61
N LYS A 351 19.51 11.56 17.96
CA LYS A 351 20.55 12.47 17.44
C LYS A 351 19.91 13.28 16.30
N PRO A 352 19.78 14.60 16.43
CA PRO A 352 19.29 15.41 15.33
C PRO A 352 20.30 15.29 14.18
N THR A 353 19.86 14.80 13.02
CA THR A 353 20.77 14.71 11.86
C THR A 353 20.18 15.46 10.69
N LEU A 354 20.86 16.57 10.39
CA LEU A 354 20.80 17.45 9.22
C LEU A 354 19.40 17.96 8.84
N SER A 355 19.04 19.09 9.45
CA SER A 355 18.10 20.04 8.87
C SER A 355 18.61 20.54 7.51
N GLN A 356 18.32 19.83 6.42
CA GLN A 356 18.05 20.56 5.19
C GLN A 356 16.67 21.17 5.38
N THR A 357 16.66 22.48 5.60
CA THR A 357 15.41 23.15 5.94
C THR A 357 14.38 22.93 4.83
N PRO A 358 13.09 22.73 5.13
CA PRO A 358 12.02 22.77 4.13
C PRO A 358 12.10 24.04 3.27
N LYS A 359 12.67 25.12 3.83
CA LYS A 359 13.02 26.36 3.13
C LYS A 359 14.07 26.18 2.04
N GLU A 360 15.08 25.32 2.16
CA GLU A 360 16.10 25.10 1.11
C GLU A 360 15.58 24.27 -0.06
N LEU A 361 14.76 23.25 0.19
CA LEU A 361 14.11 22.47 -0.87
C LEU A 361 13.02 23.31 -1.55
N ALA A 362 12.18 24.01 -0.77
CA ALA A 362 11.19 24.96 -1.30
C ALA A 362 11.83 26.20 -1.93
N LYS A 363 13.07 26.54 -1.57
CA LYS A 363 13.87 27.58 -2.22
C LYS A 363 14.49 27.05 -3.50
N LYS A 364 15.02 25.83 -3.57
CA LYS A 364 15.46 25.23 -4.84
C LYS A 364 14.29 25.04 -5.83
N ILE A 365 13.12 24.61 -5.35
CA ILE A 365 11.90 24.51 -6.17
C ILE A 365 11.40 25.90 -6.57
N ARG A 366 11.49 26.93 -5.69
CA ARG A 366 11.17 28.32 -6.05
C ARG A 366 12.18 28.95 -7.00
N ASP A 367 13.46 28.69 -6.82
CA ASP A 367 14.56 29.21 -7.62
C ASP A 367 14.53 28.58 -9.01
N PHE A 368 14.13 27.30 -9.11
CA PHE A 368 13.80 26.63 -10.37
C PHE A 368 12.57 27.26 -11.05
N ARG A 369 11.49 27.50 -10.30
CA ARG A 369 10.26 28.14 -10.82
C ARG A 369 10.45 29.64 -11.15
N SER A 370 11.33 30.36 -10.47
CA SER A 370 11.60 31.79 -10.70
C SER A 370 12.56 32.02 -11.86
N GLN A 371 13.53 31.12 -12.08
CA GLN A 371 14.33 31.10 -13.31
C GLN A 371 13.47 30.83 -14.55
N TRP A 372 12.38 30.08 -14.40
CA TRP A 372 11.42 29.80 -15.47
C TRP A 372 10.46 30.97 -15.73
N ARG A 373 10.01 31.67 -14.68
CA ARG A 373 9.09 32.83 -14.76
C ARG A 373 9.71 34.14 -15.22
N ALA A 374 11.04 34.27 -15.22
CA ALA A 374 11.71 35.52 -15.63
C ALA A 374 11.58 35.84 -17.13
N GLY A 375 10.88 35.01 -17.91
CA GLY A 375 10.81 35.11 -19.37
C GLY A 375 9.63 35.87 -19.96
N HIS A 376 8.43 35.88 -19.37
CA HIS A 376 7.25 36.34 -20.11
C HIS A 376 6.21 37.01 -19.19
N LEU A 377 6.03 38.31 -19.38
CA LEU A 377 4.92 39.12 -18.86
C LEU A 377 4.36 39.88 -20.06
N ILE A 378 3.11 39.59 -20.46
CA ILE A 378 2.28 40.47 -21.28
C ILE A 378 0.83 40.32 -20.82
N GLU A 379 0.19 41.43 -20.45
CA GLU A 379 -1.25 41.66 -20.61
C GLU A 379 -1.42 42.50 -21.90
N PRO A 380 -2.47 42.38 -22.73
CA PRO A 380 -3.85 42.77 -22.36
C PRO A 380 -5.04 42.12 -23.12
N GLU A 381 -6.24 42.41 -22.58
CA GLU A 381 -7.60 42.54 -23.15
C GLU A 381 -7.83 42.31 -24.67
N ASP A 382 -8.74 41.39 -25.03
CA ASP A 382 -10.06 41.66 -25.66
C ASP A 382 -10.70 40.35 -26.21
N PHE A 383 -11.40 39.62 -25.35
CA PHE A 383 -12.45 38.60 -25.59
C PHE A 383 -12.85 38.12 -24.18
N SER A 384 -14.13 37.94 -23.84
CA SER A 384 -14.49 37.61 -22.45
C SER A 384 -13.81 36.30 -22.03
N TYR A 385 -12.78 36.39 -21.18
CA TYR A 385 -12.03 35.27 -20.60
C TYR A 385 -12.96 34.15 -20.13
N GLU A 386 -14.10 34.52 -19.53
CA GLU A 386 -15.12 33.59 -19.06
C GLU A 386 -15.82 32.82 -20.19
N GLU A 387 -16.03 33.41 -21.36
CA GLU A 387 -16.71 32.75 -22.47
C GLU A 387 -15.83 31.64 -23.08
N ARG A 388 -14.55 31.93 -23.33
CA ARG A 388 -13.59 30.92 -23.83
C ARG A 388 -13.37 29.81 -22.81
N LEU A 389 -13.28 30.16 -21.52
CA LEU A 389 -13.16 29.18 -20.44
C LEU A 389 -14.36 28.25 -20.37
N ASN A 390 -15.56 28.77 -20.57
CA ASN A 390 -16.78 27.95 -20.58
C ASN A 390 -16.81 27.00 -21.78
N LEU A 391 -16.43 27.44 -22.99
CA LEU A 391 -16.34 26.57 -24.17
C LEU A 391 -15.33 25.43 -23.97
N LEU A 392 -14.16 25.72 -23.39
CA LEU A 392 -13.18 24.68 -23.10
C LEU A 392 -13.66 23.73 -21.99
N ARG A 393 -14.39 24.21 -20.98
CA ARG A 393 -15.03 23.35 -19.95
C ARG A 393 -16.10 22.44 -20.54
N GLU A 394 -16.86 22.92 -21.52
CA GLU A 394 -17.85 22.11 -22.26
C GLU A 394 -17.16 21.03 -23.09
N LEU A 395 -16.12 21.38 -23.86
CA LEU A 395 -15.31 20.42 -24.60
C LEU A 395 -14.72 19.36 -23.67
N ARG A 396 -14.11 19.79 -22.56
CA ARG A 396 -13.57 18.91 -21.51
C ARG A 396 -14.61 17.94 -20.99
N SER A 397 -15.82 18.42 -20.67
CA SER A 397 -16.91 17.59 -20.12
C SER A 397 -17.45 16.61 -21.15
N SER A 398 -17.54 17.02 -22.42
CA SER A 398 -17.93 16.16 -23.54
C SER A 398 -16.94 15.01 -23.74
N ILE A 399 -15.64 15.32 -23.77
CA ILE A 399 -14.57 14.31 -23.90
C ILE A 399 -14.58 13.36 -22.70
N ALA A 400 -14.72 13.89 -21.48
CA ALA A 400 -14.75 13.08 -20.26
C ALA A 400 -15.90 12.07 -20.24
N ARG A 401 -17.10 12.51 -20.64
CA ARG A 401 -18.29 11.64 -20.74
C ARG A 401 -18.10 10.49 -21.74
N VAL A 402 -17.44 10.74 -22.87
CA VAL A 402 -17.17 9.71 -23.89
C VAL A 402 -16.11 8.70 -23.43
N ASN A 403 -15.18 9.12 -22.56
CA ASN A 403 -14.07 8.28 -22.11
C ASN A 403 -14.25 7.74 -20.67
N ASP A 404 -15.45 7.85 -20.10
CA ASP A 404 -15.82 7.38 -18.76
C ASP A 404 -14.81 7.82 -17.68
N THR A 405 -14.39 9.08 -17.75
CA THR A 405 -13.42 9.69 -16.82
C THR A 405 -13.96 11.03 -16.33
N SER A 406 -13.31 11.63 -15.33
CA SER A 406 -13.68 12.95 -14.84
C SER A 406 -13.14 14.06 -15.75
N PRO A 407 -13.85 15.21 -15.89
CA PRO A 407 -13.40 16.34 -16.70
C PRO A 407 -11.96 16.78 -16.42
N GLU A 408 -11.56 16.80 -15.15
CA GLU A 408 -10.26 17.29 -14.68
C GLU A 408 -9.10 16.39 -15.16
N ASN A 409 -9.37 15.11 -15.47
CA ASN A 409 -8.41 14.18 -16.04
C ASN A 409 -8.18 14.40 -17.54
N ILE A 410 -9.08 15.12 -18.23
CA ILE A 410 -8.92 15.50 -19.63
C ILE A 410 -8.15 16.83 -19.69
N LEU A 411 -8.69 17.91 -19.13
CA LEU A 411 -7.99 19.20 -19.05
C LEU A 411 -8.10 19.71 -17.60
N SER A 412 -6.97 19.81 -16.90
CA SER A 412 -6.98 20.38 -15.56
C SER A 412 -7.36 21.87 -15.61
N ASP A 413 -7.86 22.43 -14.51
CA ASP A 413 -8.19 23.86 -14.47
C ASP A 413 -6.95 24.73 -14.77
N ALA A 414 -5.76 24.32 -14.32
CA ALA A 414 -4.51 25.00 -14.63
C ALA A 414 -4.18 24.99 -16.15
N VAL A 415 -4.45 23.89 -16.84
CA VAL A 415 -4.26 23.80 -18.30
C VAL A 415 -5.29 24.65 -19.04
N LEU A 416 -6.53 24.73 -18.53
CA LEU A 416 -7.55 25.61 -19.11
C LEU A 416 -7.19 27.08 -18.97
N GLU A 417 -6.67 27.50 -17.82
CA GLU A 417 -6.17 28.85 -17.57
C GLU A 417 -4.99 29.16 -18.50
N GLU A 418 -4.01 28.26 -18.58
CA GLU A 418 -2.83 28.43 -19.44
C GLU A 418 -3.18 28.48 -20.93
N LEU A 419 -4.18 27.72 -21.39
CA LEU A 419 -4.68 27.79 -22.77
C LEU A 419 -5.28 29.16 -23.12
N ILE A 420 -5.88 29.85 -22.15
CA ILE A 420 -6.47 31.18 -22.36
C ILE A 420 -5.43 32.29 -22.16
N GLU A 421 -4.45 32.08 -21.28
CA GLU A 421 -3.33 33.01 -21.10
C GLU A 421 -2.41 33.03 -22.33
N GLU A 422 -2.08 31.87 -22.89
CA GLU A 422 -1.10 31.75 -23.98
C GLU A 422 -1.73 31.84 -25.39
N MET A 423 -3.05 31.62 -25.53
CA MET A 423 -3.80 31.68 -26.80
C MET A 423 -3.07 31.00 -27.98
N PRO A 424 -2.77 29.69 -27.90
CA PRO A 424 -2.05 28.99 -28.97
C PRO A 424 -2.86 29.00 -30.28
N ASP A 425 -2.23 29.44 -31.36
CA ASP A 425 -2.78 29.49 -32.72
C ASP A 425 -2.29 28.33 -33.61
N SER A 426 -1.45 27.44 -33.07
CA SER A 426 -0.87 26.32 -33.81
C SER A 426 -0.62 25.10 -32.92
N MET A 427 -0.51 23.93 -33.56
CA MET A 427 -0.18 22.68 -32.88
C MET A 427 1.19 22.74 -32.19
N GLU A 428 2.12 23.51 -32.75
CA GLU A 428 3.47 23.72 -32.19
C GLU A 428 3.41 24.51 -30.89
N LYS A 429 2.51 25.51 -30.80
CA LYS A 429 2.29 26.28 -29.57
C LYS A 429 1.51 25.49 -28.52
N LEU A 430 0.58 24.62 -28.92
CA LEU A 430 -0.12 23.73 -27.97
C LEU A 430 0.85 22.80 -27.21
N VAL A 431 1.92 22.35 -27.86
CA VAL A 431 2.95 21.50 -27.23
C VAL A 431 3.70 22.22 -26.11
N LEU A 432 3.69 23.55 -26.12
CA LEU A 432 4.35 24.38 -25.11
C LEU A 432 3.50 24.58 -23.84
N ILE A 433 2.20 24.27 -23.88
CA ILE A 433 1.28 24.40 -22.74
C ILE A 433 1.61 23.36 -21.68
N SER A 434 2.02 23.83 -20.50
CA SER A 434 2.43 22.99 -19.38
C SER A 434 1.27 22.15 -18.84
N GLY A 435 1.43 20.84 -18.84
CA GLY A 435 0.41 19.90 -18.36
C GLY A 435 -0.62 19.49 -19.42
N LEU A 436 -0.56 20.06 -20.64
CA LEU A 436 -1.33 19.55 -21.77
C LEU A 436 -0.62 18.33 -22.37
N SER A 437 -1.22 17.15 -22.23
CA SER A 437 -0.57 15.91 -22.67
C SER A 437 -0.44 15.83 -24.21
N PRO A 438 0.67 15.29 -24.76
CA PRO A 438 0.83 15.08 -26.20
C PRO A 438 -0.30 14.24 -26.85
N SER A 439 -0.90 13.34 -26.07
CA SER A 439 -2.06 12.53 -26.50
C SER A 439 -3.30 13.38 -26.75
N ILE A 440 -3.56 14.36 -25.88
CA ILE A 440 -4.68 15.30 -26.05
C ILE A 440 -4.42 16.24 -27.21
N ILE A 441 -3.18 16.71 -27.38
CA ILE A 441 -2.81 17.55 -28.52
C ILE A 441 -3.05 16.80 -29.83
N SER A 442 -2.54 15.57 -29.96
CA SER A 442 -2.71 14.75 -31.17
C SER A 442 -4.18 14.48 -31.51
N ARG A 443 -5.04 14.29 -30.50
CA ARG A 443 -6.43 13.85 -30.70
C ARG A 443 -7.45 14.99 -30.74
N PHE A 444 -7.23 16.05 -29.96
CA PHE A 444 -8.18 17.15 -29.75
C PHE A 444 -7.57 18.52 -30.03
N GLY A 445 -6.28 18.61 -30.37
CA GLY A 445 -5.58 19.88 -30.61
C GLY A 445 -6.29 20.75 -31.65
N GLY A 446 -6.79 20.16 -32.74
CA GLY A 446 -7.57 20.91 -33.73
C GLY A 446 -8.83 21.58 -33.18
N GLN A 447 -9.57 20.89 -32.29
CA GLN A 447 -10.77 21.44 -31.65
C GLN A 447 -10.43 22.50 -30.61
N ILE A 448 -9.31 22.33 -29.89
CA ILE A 448 -8.82 23.31 -28.93
C ILE A 448 -8.41 24.61 -29.67
N LEU A 449 -7.68 24.49 -30.78
CA LEU A 449 -7.30 25.63 -31.62
C LEU A 449 -8.51 26.34 -32.22
N GLU A 450 -9.54 25.60 -32.66
CA GLU A 450 -10.78 26.18 -33.20
C GLU A 450 -11.58 26.97 -32.14
N LEU A 451 -11.58 26.52 -30.87
CA LEU A 451 -12.21 27.26 -29.78
C LEU A 451 -11.40 28.48 -29.32
N LEU A 452 -10.09 28.46 -29.56
CA LEU A 452 -9.16 29.52 -29.19
C LEU A 452 -8.89 30.50 -30.32
N SER A 453 -9.25 30.18 -31.56
CA SER A 453 -9.15 31.13 -32.66
C SER A 453 -10.06 32.34 -32.42
N GLU A 454 -9.56 33.52 -32.77
CA GLU A 454 -10.39 34.71 -32.99
C GLU A 454 -11.12 34.51 -34.32
N ASP A 455 -12.45 34.55 -34.32
CA ASP A 455 -13.19 34.92 -35.53
C ASP A 455 -13.04 36.43 -35.76
#